data_AF-A0A5B8KWV3-F1
#
_entry.id   AF-A0A5B8KWV3-F1
#
_cell.length_a   1.000
_cell.length_b   1.000
_cell.length_c   1.000
_cell.angle_alpha   90.00
_cell.angle_beta   90.00
_cell.angle_gamma   90.00
#
_symmetry.space_group_name_H-M   'P 1'
#
loop_
_entity.id
_entity.type
_entity.pdbx_description
1 polymer ?
#
loop_
_entity_poly.entity_id
_entity_poly.type
_entity_poly.pdbx_seq_one_letter_code
_entity_poly.pdbx_strand_id
1 'polypeptide(L)' 'MSLASHLEELRRKHGELEREIDDALTHPSVDTLEINRLKRRKLALKDEIEKLTVPTRH' A
#
# COMPACT_ATOMS: atom_id res chain seq x y z
N MET A 1 0.18 -21.23 7.46
CA MET A 1 0.07 -19.76 7.54
C MET A 1 -1.36 -19.39 7.17
N SER A 2 -2.05 -18.59 7.99
CA SER A 2 -3.46 -18.29 7.78
C SER A 2 -3.63 -17.11 6.83
N LEU A 3 -4.80 -17.03 6.18
CA LEU A 3 -5.20 -15.87 5.36
C LEU A 3 -5.12 -14.56 6.16
N ALA A 4 -5.37 -14.63 7.48
CA ALA A 4 -5.27 -13.49 8.39
C ALA A 4 -3.84 -12.94 8.50
N SER A 5 -2.82 -13.80 8.62
CA SER A 5 -1.43 -13.34 8.70
C SER A 5 -0.99 -12.61 7.42
N HIS A 6 -1.40 -13.11 6.25
CA HIS A 6 -1.09 -12.45 4.99
C HIS A 6 -1.76 -11.08 4.86
N LEU A 7 -3.02 -10.97 5.30
CA LEU A 7 -3.78 -9.72 5.31
C LEU A 7 -3.16 -8.69 6.27
N GLU A 8 -2.66 -9.15 7.41
CA GLU A 8 -1.97 -8.31 8.40
C GLU A 8 -0.64 -7.77 7.85
N GLU A 9 0.14 -8.61 7.16
CA GLU A 9 1.37 -8.19 6.48
C GLU A 9 1.10 -7.16 5.38
N LEU A 10 0.05 -7.37 4.57
CA LEU A 10 -0.33 -6.42 3.52
C LEU A 10 -0.75 -5.07 4.11
N ARG A 11 -1.54 -5.08 5.20
CA ARG A 11 -1.93 -3.85 5.93
C ARG A 11 -0.72 -3.13 6.50
N ARG A 12 0.24 -3.87 7.07
CA ARG A 12 1.49 -3.28 7.58
C ARG A 12 2.29 -2.61 6.47
N LYS A 13 2.50 -3.30 5.34
CA LYS A 13 3.18 -2.74 4.16
C LYS A 13 2.47 -1.51 3.60
N HIS A 14 1.14 -1.51 3.59
CA HIS A 14 0.36 -0.35 3.16
C HIS A 14 0.62 0.86 4.07
N GLY A 15 0.65 0.65 5.39
CA GLY A 15 0.97 1.72 6.35
C GLY A 15 2.41 2.23 6.26
N GLU A 16 3.37 1.35 5.96
CA GLU A 16 4.77 1.74 5.71
C GLU A 16 4.88 2.61 4.46
N LEU A 17 4.24 2.23 3.35
CA LEU A 17 4.18 3.02 2.12
C LEU A 17 3.50 4.38 2.31
N GLU A 18 2.50 4.47 3.18
CA GLU A 18 1.85 5.74 3.50
C GLU A 18 2.81 6.70 4.20
N ARG A 19 3.60 6.20 5.15
CA ARG A 19 4.67 6.99 5.80
C ARG A 19 5.75 7.41 4.81
N GLU A 20 6.21 6.51 3.94
CA GLU A 20 7.19 6.85 2.91
C GLU A 20 6.68 7.96 1.97
N ILE A 21 5.39 7.94 1.62
CA ILE A 21 4.77 8.98 0.80
C ILE A 21 4.74 10.31 1.54
N ASP A 22 4.34 10.32 2.82
CA ASP A 22 4.28 11.53 3.62
C ASP A 22 5.69 12.12 3.82
N ASP A 23 6.67 11.29 4.15
CA ASP A 23 8.08 11.71 4.28
C ASP A 23 8.63 12.25 2.95
N ALA A 24 8.30 11.62 1.83
CA ALA A 24 8.64 12.11 0.49
C ALA A 24 7.97 13.47 0.21
N LEU A 25 6.68 13.61 0.51
CA LEU A 25 5.93 14.87 0.29
C LEU A 25 6.45 16.03 1.14
N THR A 26 7.01 15.75 2.32
CA THR A 26 7.64 16.78 3.16
C THR A 26 9.00 17.24 2.61
N HIS A 27 9.63 16.47 1.72
CA HIS A 27 10.88 16.84 1.07
C HIS A 27 10.62 17.56 -0.26
N PRO A 28 10.86 18.88 -0.36
CA PRO A 28 10.61 19.64 -1.59
C PRO A 28 11.52 19.25 -2.77
N SER A 29 12.61 18.52 -2.51
CA SER A 29 13.52 18.00 -3.52
C SER A 29 13.17 16.59 -3.99
N VAL A 30 12.11 15.97 -3.47
CA VAL A 30 11.74 14.61 -3.86
C VAL A 30 11.16 14.62 -5.28
N ASP A 31 11.51 13.60 -6.05
CA ASP A 31 11.00 13.47 -7.42
C ASP A 31 9.50 13.14 -7.39
N THR A 32 8.71 13.96 -8.06
CA THR A 32 7.28 13.67 -8.30
C THR A 32 7.05 12.29 -8.93
N LEU A 33 7.99 11.75 -9.70
CA LEU A 33 7.94 10.39 -10.23
C LEU A 33 8.00 9.34 -9.13
N GLU A 34 8.81 9.57 -8.10
CA GLU A 34 8.96 8.67 -6.96
C GLU A 34 7.69 8.65 -6.12
N ILE A 35 7.11 9.82 -5.82
CA ILE A 35 5.79 9.92 -5.16
C ILE A 35 4.72 9.16 -5.95
N ASN A 36 4.69 9.30 -7.28
CA ASN A 36 3.74 8.60 -8.13
C ASN A 36 3.93 7.07 -8.08
N ARG A 37 5.18 6.58 -8.05
CA ARG A 37 5.48 5.15 -7.89
C ARG A 37 5.02 4.62 -6.55
N LEU A 38 5.28 5.36 -5.46
CA LEU A 38 4.85 4.98 -4.11
C LEU A 38 3.32 4.92 -4.02
N LYS A 39 2.61 5.93 -4.54
CA LYS A 39 1.14 5.96 -4.61
C LYS A 39 0.57 4.77 -5.41
N ARG A 40 1.20 4.40 -6.53
CA ARG A 40 0.78 3.21 -7.30
C ARG A 40 0.97 1.91 -6.52
N ARG A 41 2.08 1.77 -5.79
CA ARG A 41 2.32 0.60 -4.92
C ARG A 41 1.29 0.55 -3.78
N LYS A 42 0.99 1.69 -3.15
CA LYS A 42 -0.06 1.80 -2.13
C LYS A 42 -1.42 1.36 -2.67
N LEU A 43 -1.78 1.81 -3.87
CA LEU A 43 -3.03 1.42 -4.52
C LEU A 43 -3.08 -0.09 -4.81
N ALA A 44 -1.99 -0.67 -5.34
CA ALA A 44 -1.93 -2.10 -5.62
C ALA A 44 -2.08 -2.96 -4.35
N LEU A 45 -1.46 -2.57 -3.23
CA LEU A 45 -1.65 -3.26 -1.95
C LEU A 45 -3.07 -3.13 -1.43
N LYS A 46 -3.68 -1.95 -1.58
CA LYS A 46 -5.09 -1.76 -1.23
C LYS A 46 -5.98 -2.71 -2.04
N ASP A 47 -5.78 -2.79 -3.35
CA ASP A 47 -6.54 -3.69 -4.23
C ASP A 47 -6.34 -5.16 -3.84
N GLU A 48 -5.13 -5.55 -3.44
CA GLU A 48 -4.81 -6.91 -2.98
C GLU A 48 -5.51 -7.22 -1.65
N ILE A 49 -5.51 -6.30 -0.69
CA ILE A 49 -6.26 -6.40 0.56
C ILE A 49 -7.77 -6.50 0.26
N GLU A 50 -8.27 -5.68 -0.65
CA GLU A 50 -9.68 -5.64 -1.02
C GLU A 50 -10.12 -6.96 -1.69
N LYS A 51 -9.30 -7.53 -2.57
CA LYS A 51 -9.51 -8.87 -3.16
C LYS A 51 -9.50 -10.00 -2.13
N LEU A 52 -8.68 -9.88 -1.08
CA LEU A 52 -8.61 -10.90 -0.03
C LEU A 52 -9.71 -10.75 1.03
N THR A 53 -10.19 -9.53 1.25
CA THR A 53 -11.27 -9.21 2.22
C THR A 53 -12.65 -9.40 1.64
N VAL A 54 -12.84 -9.10 0.35
CA VAL A 54 -14.08 -9.32 -0.37
C VAL A 54 -13.94 -10.67 -1.08
N PRO A 55 -14.42 -11.78 -0.50
CA PRO A 55 -14.52 -13.02 -1.26
C PRO A 55 -15.46 -12.70 -2.42
N THR A 56 -14.91 -12.60 -3.63
CA THR A 56 -15.70 -12.38 -4.84
C THR A 56 -16.71 -13.51 -4.91
N ARG A 57 -17.94 -13.21 -4.52
CA ARG A 57 -19.09 -14.09 -4.63
C ARG A 57 -19.46 -14.11 -6.11
N HIS A 58 -18.75 -14.93 -6.87
CA HIS A 58 -19.18 -15.36 -8.21
C HIS A 58 -20.21 -16.47 -8.09
#